data_AF-A0A832HE42-F1
#
_entry.id   AF-A0A832HE42-F1
#
_cell.length_a   1.000
_cell.length_b   1.000
_cell.length_c   1.000
_cell.angle_alpha   90.00
_cell.angle_beta   90.00
_cell.angle_gamma   90.00
#
_symmetry.space_group_name_H-M   'P 1'
#
loop_
_entity.id
_entity.type
_entity.pdbx_description
1 polymer ?
#
loop_
_entity_poly.entity_id
_entity_poly.type
_entity_poly.pdbx_seq_one_letter_code
_entity_poly.pdbx_strand_id
1 'polypeptide(L)'
;MPRDILVLHKSHHSFKGLAEGIARVIGSEHQIRQVDAEHFINKNHPLVEDGYLTVSTIASAKGYDAPIVFLLGADELATDTQGRASFYVGATRAKLLLYVSGVMQPVSGLLEEILLTSKALVTSPTVKVPPVAPLPATTQRTPLAHPTPTVAVNGNKRCRHCGSQRLHAQHGRFGYFFRCIDCTGNTPIDVTCPKCGEKGRIRKDGLKFYLECERSQFSAVIHINTPLDRLEG
;
A
#
# COMPACT_ATOMS: atom_id res chain seq x y z
N MET A 1 -20.66 12.77 -11.84
CA MET A 1 -20.74 13.13 -10.40
C MET A 1 -19.56 12.46 -9.73
N PRO A 2 -18.67 13.20 -9.02
CA PRO A 2 -17.30 12.77 -8.84
C PRO A 2 -17.26 11.57 -7.89
N ARG A 3 -17.01 10.38 -8.42
CA ARG A 3 -16.57 9.21 -7.62
C ARG A 3 -15.10 9.35 -7.21
N ASP A 4 -14.55 10.55 -7.38
CA ASP A 4 -13.22 10.69 -7.97
C ASP A 4 -12.30 11.62 -7.18
N ILE A 5 -12.81 12.25 -6.11
CA ILE A 5 -12.09 13.27 -5.35
C ILE A 5 -12.04 12.89 -3.88
N LEU A 6 -10.82 12.68 -3.39
CA LEU A 6 -10.52 12.43 -1.99
C LEU A 6 -9.70 13.59 -1.42
N VAL A 7 -10.20 14.22 -0.36
CA VAL A 7 -9.52 15.27 0.39
C VAL A 7 -8.95 14.66 1.66
N LEU A 8 -7.63 14.73 1.81
CA LEU A 8 -6.89 14.13 2.90
C LEU A 8 -6.22 15.18 3.76
N HIS A 9 -6.24 14.97 5.06
CA HIS A 9 -5.50 15.77 6.03
C HIS A 9 -4.89 14.89 7.13
N LYS A 10 -3.90 15.40 7.86
CA LYS A 10 -3.20 14.63 8.91
C LYS A 10 -4.11 14.29 10.08
N SER A 11 -4.84 15.28 10.60
CA SER A 11 -5.65 15.17 11.81
C SER A 11 -6.97 15.91 11.69
N HIS A 12 -8.01 15.47 12.40
CA HIS A 12 -9.31 16.18 12.45
C HIS A 12 -9.23 17.53 13.14
N HIS A 13 -8.31 17.69 14.08
CA HIS A 13 -8.21 18.91 14.88
C HIS A 13 -7.89 20.14 14.01
N SER A 14 -6.88 20.03 13.14
CA SER A 14 -6.43 21.14 12.31
C SER A 14 -7.40 21.52 11.19
N PHE A 15 -8.31 20.61 10.83
CA PHE A 15 -9.26 20.77 9.72
C PHE A 15 -10.71 20.62 10.16
N LYS A 16 -11.00 20.93 11.43
CA LYS A 16 -12.37 20.95 11.94
C LYS A 16 -13.19 21.98 11.17
N GLY A 17 -14.38 21.60 10.69
CA GLY A 17 -15.22 22.48 9.90
C GLY A 17 -14.91 22.49 8.39
N LEU A 18 -13.93 21.70 7.93
CA LEU A 18 -13.52 21.71 6.52
C LEU A 18 -14.65 21.25 5.59
N ALA A 19 -15.33 20.15 5.91
CA ALA A 19 -16.44 19.65 5.09
C ALA A 19 -17.57 20.69 4.97
N GLU A 20 -17.94 21.33 6.08
CA GLU A 20 -18.95 22.39 6.12
C GLU A 20 -18.50 23.64 5.34
N GLY A 21 -17.21 23.98 5.42
CA GLY A 21 -16.60 25.05 4.64
C GLY A 21 -16.67 24.78 3.14
N ILE A 22 -16.30 23.57 2.71
CA ILE A 22 -16.40 23.17 1.30
C ILE A 22 -17.87 23.20 0.85
N ALA A 23 -18.80 22.63 1.63
CA ALA A 23 -20.23 22.60 1.30
C ALA A 23 -20.81 24.00 1.08
N ARG A 24 -20.39 24.97 1.89
CA ARG A 24 -20.83 26.37 1.77
C ARG A 24 -20.38 27.00 0.44
N VAL A 25 -19.20 26.62 -0.06
CA VAL A 25 -18.62 27.18 -1.29
C VAL A 25 -19.20 26.50 -2.53
N ILE A 26 -19.34 25.17 -2.52
CA ILE A 26 -19.77 24.40 -3.70
C ILE A 26 -21.29 24.28 -3.83
N GLY A 27 -22.05 24.68 -2.80
CA GLY A 27 -23.51 24.62 -2.77
C GLY A 27 -24.06 23.24 -2.40
N SER A 28 -25.35 23.22 -2.03
CA SER A 28 -26.06 22.04 -1.52
C SER A 28 -26.32 20.93 -2.56
N GLU A 29 -26.14 21.23 -3.85
CA GLU A 29 -26.28 20.26 -4.95
C GLU A 29 -25.18 19.19 -4.93
N HIS A 30 -24.06 19.46 -4.25
CA HIS A 30 -22.94 18.54 -4.16
C HIS A 30 -22.91 17.84 -2.80
N GLN A 31 -22.74 16.53 -2.83
CA GLN A 31 -22.70 15.73 -1.61
C GLN A 31 -21.27 15.67 -1.08
N ILE A 32 -21.09 16.00 0.19
CA ILE A 32 -19.81 15.92 0.88
C ILE A 32 -19.94 14.91 2.00
N ARG A 33 -18.92 14.07 2.14
CA ARG A 33 -18.82 13.13 3.23
C ARG A 33 -17.57 13.40 4.05
N GLN A 34 -17.75 13.77 5.30
CA GLN A 34 -16.69 13.74 6.30
C GLN A 34 -16.62 12.34 6.89
N VAL A 35 -15.48 11.68 6.73
CA VAL A 35 -15.18 10.40 7.38
C VAL A 35 -14.44 10.74 8.66
N ASP A 36 -15.10 10.52 9.79
CA ASP A 36 -14.54 10.74 11.12
C ASP A 36 -13.74 9.53 11.62
N ALA A 37 -13.19 9.66 12.82
CA ALA A 37 -12.54 8.54 13.50
C ALA A 37 -13.57 7.46 13.93
N GLU A 38 -14.87 7.75 13.98
CA GLU A 38 -15.90 6.78 14.35
C GLU A 38 -16.22 5.81 13.20
N HIS A 39 -15.75 6.07 11.98
CA HIS A 39 -15.78 5.13 10.86
C HIS A 39 -15.07 3.79 11.15
N PHE A 40 -14.26 3.71 12.21
CA PHE A 40 -13.75 2.42 12.73
C PHE A 40 -14.84 1.49 13.27
N ILE A 41 -16.02 2.01 13.63
CA ILE A 41 -17.16 1.25 14.13
C ILE A 41 -18.00 0.69 12.97
N ASN A 42 -18.07 1.42 11.85
CA ASN A 42 -18.80 1.04 10.63
C ASN A 42 -17.85 0.64 9.48
N LYS A 43 -16.95 -0.32 9.72
CA LYS A 43 -15.96 -0.81 8.74
C LYS A 43 -16.56 -1.39 7.45
N ASN A 44 -17.85 -1.68 7.44
CA ASN A 44 -18.55 -2.21 6.27
C ASN A 44 -19.01 -1.11 5.31
N HIS A 45 -18.95 0.17 5.71
CA HIS A 45 -19.32 1.26 4.84
C HIS A 45 -18.10 1.67 3.98
N PRO A 46 -18.21 1.61 2.63
CA PRO A 46 -17.12 2.04 1.75
C PRO A 46 -16.77 3.50 2.06
N LEU A 47 -15.48 3.82 2.17
CA LEU A 47 -15.01 5.17 2.51
C LEU A 47 -15.32 6.18 1.41
N VAL A 48 -15.16 5.77 0.15
CA VAL A 48 -15.49 6.54 -1.04
C VAL A 48 -16.83 6.05 -1.60
N GLU A 49 -17.72 6.98 -1.90
CA GLU A 49 -19.06 6.71 -2.42
C GLU A 49 -19.37 7.57 -3.62
N ASP A 50 -20.30 7.07 -4.43
CA ASP A 50 -20.60 7.70 -5.70
C ASP A 50 -21.37 8.99 -5.53
N GLY A 51 -20.88 10.04 -6.17
CA GLY A 51 -21.46 11.37 -6.07
C GLY A 51 -21.06 12.14 -4.81
N TYR A 52 -20.19 11.57 -3.98
CA TYR A 52 -19.63 12.23 -2.80
C TYR A 52 -18.20 12.70 -3.04
N LEU A 53 -17.92 13.94 -2.63
CA LEU A 53 -16.57 14.35 -2.29
C LEU A 53 -16.25 13.84 -0.89
N THR A 54 -15.23 13.00 -0.76
CA THR A 54 -14.85 12.43 0.54
C THR A 54 -13.75 13.26 1.19
N VAL A 55 -13.96 13.67 2.44
CA VAL A 55 -12.97 14.31 3.31
C VAL A 55 -12.60 13.32 4.42
N SER A 56 -11.32 13.00 4.55
CA SER A 56 -10.85 11.99 5.51
C SER A 56 -9.45 12.28 6.02
N THR A 57 -9.03 11.55 7.06
CA THR A 57 -7.63 11.55 7.46
C THR A 57 -6.82 10.59 6.59
N ILE A 58 -5.51 10.85 6.50
CA ILE A 58 -4.54 9.93 5.88
C ILE A 58 -4.65 8.52 6.48
N ALA A 59 -4.86 8.42 7.79
CA ALA A 59 -4.94 7.14 8.49
C ALA A 59 -6.19 6.35 8.10
N SER A 60 -7.36 7.01 8.05
CA SER A 60 -8.63 6.38 7.70
C SER A 60 -8.69 5.98 6.22
N ALA A 61 -8.03 6.73 5.33
CA ALA A 61 -7.99 6.47 3.89
C ALA A 61 -7.06 5.30 3.47
N LYS A 62 -6.45 4.57 4.42
CA LYS A 62 -5.54 3.48 4.09
C LYS A 62 -6.23 2.37 3.31
N GLY A 63 -5.76 2.13 2.08
CA GLY A 63 -6.29 1.09 1.19
C GLY A 63 -7.42 1.56 0.28
N TYR A 64 -7.71 2.86 0.26
CA TYR A 64 -8.60 3.49 -0.70
C TYR A 64 -7.79 4.34 -1.66
N ASP A 65 -8.17 4.37 -2.94
CA ASP A 65 -7.52 5.21 -3.93
C ASP A 65 -8.59 5.98 -4.71
N ALA A 66 -8.25 7.17 -5.17
CA ALA A 66 -9.11 8.06 -5.95
C ALA A 66 -8.35 8.61 -7.17
N PRO A 67 -9.03 8.84 -8.31
CA PRO A 67 -8.47 9.57 -9.44
C PRO A 67 -7.76 10.88 -9.05
N ILE A 68 -8.38 11.69 -8.19
CA ILE A 68 -7.87 12.98 -7.75
C ILE A 68 -7.78 13.00 -6.23
N VAL A 69 -6.63 13.42 -5.70
CA VAL A 69 -6.42 13.60 -4.26
C VAL A 69 -5.96 15.02 -3.97
N PHE A 70 -6.59 15.64 -2.97
CA PHE A 70 -6.11 16.87 -2.34
C PHE A 70 -5.52 16.52 -0.98
N LEU A 71 -4.19 16.53 -0.87
CA LEU A 71 -3.47 16.33 0.38
C LEU A 71 -3.18 17.68 1.04
N LEU A 72 -3.96 18.02 2.06
CA LEU A 72 -3.90 19.28 2.77
C LEU A 72 -3.00 19.20 4.01
N GLY A 73 -2.36 20.33 4.35
CA GLY A 73 -1.56 20.46 5.57
C GLY A 73 -0.24 19.68 5.52
N ALA A 74 0.44 19.68 4.38
CA ALA A 74 1.73 19.00 4.24
C ALA A 74 2.82 19.60 5.16
N ASP A 75 2.64 20.83 5.62
CA ASP A 75 3.46 21.48 6.64
C ASP A 75 3.29 20.86 8.04
N GLU A 76 2.13 20.24 8.33
CA GLU A 76 1.92 19.52 9.60
C GLU A 76 2.60 18.15 9.62
N LEU A 77 3.10 17.67 8.48
CA LEU A 77 3.80 16.39 8.39
C LEU A 77 5.28 16.57 8.76
N ALA A 78 5.72 15.84 9.77
CA ALA A 78 7.11 15.87 10.21
C ALA A 78 8.05 15.30 9.13
N THR A 79 9.29 15.76 9.12
CA THR A 79 10.36 15.29 8.22
C THR A 79 10.96 13.95 8.65
N ASP A 80 10.47 13.37 9.75
CA ASP A 80 10.86 12.06 10.26
C ASP A 80 10.26 10.88 9.47
N THR A 81 10.60 9.66 9.88
CA THR A 81 10.11 8.44 9.23
C THR A 81 8.58 8.33 9.26
N GLN A 82 7.93 8.76 10.33
CA GLN A 82 6.49 8.64 10.50
C GLN A 82 5.73 9.66 9.65
N GLY A 83 6.20 10.92 9.62
CA GLY A 83 5.63 11.96 8.77
C GLY A 83 5.83 11.66 7.29
N ARG A 84 7.02 11.15 6.88
CA ARG A 84 7.26 10.66 5.52
C ARG A 84 6.37 9.49 5.14
N ALA A 85 6.19 8.53 6.05
CA ALA A 85 5.26 7.42 5.83
C ALA A 85 3.82 7.91 5.64
N SER A 86 3.40 8.91 6.44
CA SER A 86 2.08 9.52 6.32
C SER A 86 1.92 10.25 4.99
N PHE A 87 2.91 11.03 4.57
CA PHE A 87 2.93 11.67 3.26
C PHE A 87 2.82 10.64 2.14
N TYR A 88 3.66 9.59 2.17
CA TYR A 88 3.63 8.52 1.17
C TYR A 88 2.24 7.86 1.11
N VAL A 89 1.64 7.54 2.26
CA VAL A 89 0.29 6.99 2.31
C VAL A 89 -0.72 7.96 1.70
N GLY A 90 -0.68 9.26 2.01
CA GLY A 90 -1.61 10.24 1.44
C GLY A 90 -1.43 10.43 -0.07
N ALA A 91 -0.18 10.61 -0.51
CA ALA A 91 0.17 10.85 -1.91
C ALA A 91 -0.18 9.65 -2.81
N THR A 92 0.06 8.42 -2.34
CA THR A 92 -0.23 7.19 -3.11
C THR A 92 -1.70 6.83 -3.20
N ARG A 93 -2.61 7.62 -2.61
CA ARG A 93 -4.05 7.46 -2.87
C ARG A 93 -4.45 8.04 -4.23
N ALA A 94 -3.62 8.89 -4.83
CA ALA A 94 -3.90 9.50 -6.13
C ALA A 94 -3.59 8.54 -7.27
N LYS A 95 -4.56 8.32 -8.16
CA LYS A 95 -4.34 7.55 -9.41
C LYS A 95 -3.94 8.43 -10.59
N LEU A 96 -4.47 9.65 -10.68
CA LEU A 96 -4.25 10.55 -11.82
C LEU A 96 -3.63 11.88 -11.39
N LEU A 97 -4.24 12.57 -10.42
CA LEU A 97 -3.81 13.91 -10.00
C LEU A 97 -3.64 13.97 -8.48
N LEU A 98 -2.51 14.52 -8.05
CA LEU A 98 -2.22 14.82 -6.66
C LEU A 98 -2.01 16.33 -6.51
N TYR A 99 -2.87 16.96 -5.72
CA TYR A 99 -2.69 18.32 -5.24
C TYR A 99 -2.17 18.26 -3.82
N VAL A 100 -1.09 18.99 -3.54
CA VAL A 100 -0.52 19.10 -2.19
C VAL A 100 -0.57 20.55 -1.77
N SER A 101 -1.09 20.83 -0.58
CA SER A 101 -1.15 22.18 -0.01
C SER A 101 -0.64 22.20 1.43
N GLY A 102 -0.32 23.40 1.89
CA GLY A 102 0.05 23.68 3.27
C GLY A 102 0.47 25.12 3.45
N VAL A 103 0.78 25.49 4.68
CA VAL A 103 1.20 26.86 5.05
C VAL A 103 2.70 26.87 5.33
N MET A 104 3.41 27.92 4.90
CA MET A 104 4.81 28.10 5.28
C MET A 104 4.89 28.31 6.80
N GLN A 105 5.59 27.40 7.50
CA GLN A 105 5.80 27.48 8.94
C GLN A 105 7.27 27.75 9.29
N PRO A 106 7.56 28.33 10.47
CA PRO A 106 8.94 28.53 10.92
C PRO A 106 9.70 27.23 11.19
N VAL A 107 8.98 26.15 11.53
CA VAL A 107 9.54 24.81 11.74
C VAL A 107 9.43 24.05 10.41
N SER A 108 10.50 23.40 9.99
CA SER A 108 10.53 22.66 8.72
C SER A 108 9.63 21.43 8.76
N GLY A 109 8.48 21.53 8.11
CA GLY A 109 7.62 20.41 7.73
C GLY A 109 7.99 19.85 6.35
N LEU A 110 7.30 18.79 5.91
CA LEU A 110 7.55 18.19 4.60
C LEU A 110 7.22 19.12 3.41
N LEU A 111 6.41 20.15 3.62
CA LEU A 111 6.04 21.09 2.55
C LEU A 111 7.27 21.74 1.88
N GLU A 112 8.30 22.10 2.64
CA GLU A 112 9.52 22.69 2.09
C GLU A 112 10.27 21.70 1.19
N GLU A 113 10.45 20.46 1.66
CA GLU A 113 11.08 19.40 0.86
C GLU A 113 10.29 19.10 -0.43
N ILE A 114 8.95 19.09 -0.34
CA ILE A 114 8.07 18.88 -1.48
C ILE A 114 8.24 20.00 -2.51
N LEU A 115 8.31 21.26 -2.07
CA LEU A 115 8.52 22.40 -2.96
C LEU A 115 9.90 22.37 -3.63
N LEU A 116 10.96 22.02 -2.88
CA LEU A 116 12.31 21.87 -3.44
C LEU A 116 12.34 20.76 -4.49
N THR A 117 11.71 19.63 -4.19
CA THR A 117 11.62 18.48 -5.12
C THR A 117 10.82 18.85 -6.37
N SER A 118 9.66 19.48 -6.20
CA SER A 118 8.81 19.93 -7.31
C SER A 118 9.56 20.89 -8.24
N LYS A 119 10.26 21.88 -7.67
CA LYS A 119 11.12 22.80 -8.45
C LYS A 119 12.19 22.03 -9.23
N ALA A 120 12.89 21.10 -8.60
CA ALA A 120 13.94 20.30 -9.26
C ALA A 120 13.40 19.43 -10.41
N LEU A 121 12.17 18.91 -10.28
CA LEU A 121 11.51 18.13 -11.32
C LEU A 121 11.12 19.01 -12.53
N VAL A 122 10.73 20.26 -12.29
CA VAL A 122 10.37 21.22 -13.35
C VAL A 122 11.60 21.82 -14.03
N THR A 123 12.69 22.03 -13.28
CA THR A 123 13.93 22.63 -13.81
C THR A 123 14.90 21.63 -14.43
N SER A 124 14.64 20.33 -14.35
CA SER A 124 15.48 19.33 -15.00
C SER A 124 15.33 19.44 -16.53
N PRO A 125 16.41 19.77 -17.28
CA PRO A 125 16.37 19.68 -18.73
C PRO A 125 16.05 18.24 -19.11
N THR A 126 15.23 18.06 -20.16
CA THR A 126 14.88 16.75 -20.71
C THR A 126 16.13 15.89 -20.81
N VAL A 127 16.25 14.92 -19.90
CA VAL A 127 17.26 13.87 -20.01
C VAL A 127 16.94 13.18 -21.32
N LYS A 128 17.75 13.44 -22.35
CA LYS A 128 17.73 12.64 -23.58
C LYS A 128 17.90 11.20 -23.12
N VAL A 129 16.81 10.44 -23.12
CA VAL A 129 16.85 9.00 -22.85
C VAL A 129 17.84 8.46 -23.88
N PRO A 130 19.04 8.00 -23.49
CA PRO A 130 19.94 7.42 -24.47
C PRO A 130 19.22 6.23 -25.08
N PRO A 131 19.37 5.99 -26.40
CA PRO A 131 18.82 4.79 -27.01
C PRO A 131 19.34 3.61 -26.20
N VAL A 132 18.41 2.78 -25.72
CA VAL A 132 18.73 1.59 -24.93
C VAL A 132 19.70 0.76 -25.76
N ALA A 133 20.99 0.83 -25.40
CA ALA A 133 21.98 -0.07 -25.95
C ALA A 133 21.53 -1.50 -25.58
N PRO A 134 21.64 -2.48 -26.51
CA PRO A 134 21.40 -3.87 -26.16
C PRO A 134 22.26 -4.22 -24.94
N LEU A 135 21.63 -4.71 -23.88
CA LEU A 135 22.36 -5.20 -22.71
C LEU A 135 23.44 -6.18 -23.18
N PRO A 136 24.70 -6.06 -22.73
CA PRO A 136 25.70 -7.08 -22.95
C PRO A 136 25.16 -8.40 -22.42
N ALA A 137 25.26 -9.46 -23.23
CA ALA A 137 24.91 -10.80 -22.81
C ALA A 137 25.70 -11.13 -21.54
N THR A 138 24.98 -11.25 -20.42
CA THR A 138 25.53 -11.65 -19.14
C THR A 138 26.23 -12.99 -19.31
N THR A 139 27.53 -12.99 -19.10
CA THR A 139 28.38 -14.18 -19.04
C THR A 139 27.71 -15.22 -18.15
N GLN A 140 27.37 -16.37 -18.75
CA GLN A 140 26.78 -17.50 -18.05
C GLN A 140 27.66 -17.90 -16.87
N ARG A 141 27.18 -17.62 -15.66
CA ARG A 141 27.72 -18.26 -14.46
C ARG A 141 27.30 -19.72 -14.48
N THR A 142 28.28 -20.60 -14.32
CA THR A 142 28.13 -22.03 -14.15
C THR A 142 27.05 -22.32 -13.09
N PRO A 143 26.02 -23.13 -13.37
CA PRO A 143 25.01 -23.48 -12.38
C PRO A 143 25.66 -24.33 -11.28
N LEU A 144 25.75 -23.77 -10.07
CA LEU A 144 25.85 -24.60 -8.86
C LEU A 144 24.55 -25.36 -8.73
N ALA A 145 24.66 -26.69 -8.61
CA ALA A 145 23.53 -27.61 -8.55
C ALA A 145 22.48 -27.15 -7.54
N HIS A 146 21.29 -26.78 -8.04
CA HIS A 146 20.12 -26.59 -7.21
C HIS A 146 19.65 -27.96 -6.69
N PRO A 147 19.45 -28.14 -5.37
CA PRO A 147 18.80 -29.34 -4.88
C PRO A 147 17.37 -29.40 -5.43
N THR A 148 17.03 -30.57 -5.96
CA THR A 148 15.73 -30.90 -6.54
C THR A 148 14.59 -30.62 -5.56
N PRO A 149 13.55 -29.85 -5.95
CA PRO A 149 12.42 -29.59 -5.08
C PRO A 149 11.63 -30.88 -4.88
N THR A 150 11.63 -31.40 -3.66
CA THR A 150 10.86 -32.58 -3.27
C THR A 150 9.72 -32.13 -2.36
N VAL A 151 8.49 -32.49 -2.75
CA VAL A 151 7.22 -32.43 -2.01
C VAL A 151 6.61 -31.04 -1.83
N ALA A 152 5.45 -30.81 -2.47
CA ALA A 152 4.52 -29.75 -2.11
C ALA A 152 3.91 -30.07 -0.74
N VAL A 153 4.22 -29.27 0.28
CA VAL A 153 3.60 -29.42 1.60
C VAL A 153 2.22 -28.77 1.55
N ASN A 154 1.21 -29.56 1.19
CA ASN A 154 -0.20 -29.21 1.33
C ASN A 154 -0.59 -29.26 2.82
N GLY A 155 -0.04 -28.36 3.63
CA GLY A 155 -0.61 -28.06 4.93
C GLY A 155 -1.93 -27.32 4.71
N ASN A 156 -3.03 -27.78 5.29
CA ASN A 156 -4.35 -27.12 5.21
C ASN A 156 -4.27 -25.65 5.66
N LYS A 157 -4.10 -24.73 4.71
CA LYS A 157 -3.97 -23.30 4.99
C LYS A 157 -5.36 -22.70 5.10
N ARG A 158 -5.80 -22.45 6.32
CA ARG A 158 -7.08 -21.82 6.60
C ARG A 158 -6.88 -20.46 7.23
N CYS A 159 -7.75 -19.52 6.88
CA CYS A 159 -7.82 -18.23 7.53
C CYS A 159 -8.13 -18.43 9.01
N ARG A 160 -7.35 -17.82 9.90
CA ARG A 160 -7.59 -17.91 11.35
C ARG A 160 -8.88 -17.24 11.81
N HIS A 161 -9.49 -16.39 10.97
CA HIS A 161 -10.69 -15.61 11.32
C HIS A 161 -11.98 -16.28 10.87
N CYS A 162 -12.02 -16.80 9.63
CA CYS A 162 -13.24 -17.36 9.03
C CYS A 162 -13.09 -18.81 8.55
N GLY A 163 -11.90 -19.42 8.67
CA GLY A 163 -11.66 -20.79 8.22
C GLY A 163 -11.54 -20.98 6.70
N SER A 164 -11.71 -19.92 5.90
CA SER A 164 -11.58 -19.99 4.44
C SER A 164 -10.19 -20.43 3.98
N GLN A 165 -10.14 -21.14 2.84
CA GLN A 165 -8.90 -21.53 2.16
C GLN A 165 -8.49 -20.53 1.06
N ARG A 166 -9.33 -19.52 0.76
CA ARG A 166 -9.04 -18.47 -0.23
C ARG A 166 -8.06 -17.47 0.38
N LEU A 167 -6.79 -17.83 0.40
CA LEU A 167 -5.71 -17.03 0.96
C LEU A 167 -4.80 -16.52 -0.17
N HIS A 168 -4.26 -15.32 0.04
CA HIS A 168 -3.28 -14.70 -0.84
C HIS A 168 -2.09 -14.23 -0.03
N ALA A 169 -0.88 -14.71 -0.34
CA ALA A 169 0.33 -14.29 0.37
C ALA A 169 0.71 -12.85 -0.01
N GLN A 170 1.02 -12.03 0.99
CA GLN A 170 1.46 -10.64 0.85
C GLN A 170 2.64 -10.35 1.78
N HIS A 171 3.44 -9.34 1.46
CA HIS A 171 4.56 -8.89 2.28
C HIS A 171 4.15 -7.69 3.15
N GLY A 172 4.55 -7.68 4.42
CA GLY A 172 4.36 -6.56 5.35
C GLY A 172 5.59 -6.27 6.18
N ARG A 173 5.47 -5.41 7.20
CA ARG A 173 6.57 -4.97 8.07
C ARG A 173 7.34 -6.14 8.73
N PHE A 174 6.65 -7.23 9.05
CA PHE A 174 7.21 -8.39 9.78
C PHE A 174 7.47 -9.60 8.88
N GLY A 175 7.48 -9.40 7.55
CA GLY A 175 7.63 -10.46 6.56
C GLY A 175 6.31 -10.84 5.90
N TYR A 176 6.25 -12.06 5.36
CA TYR A 176 5.10 -12.53 4.59
C TYR A 176 3.96 -13.05 5.49
N PHE A 177 2.72 -12.73 5.11
CA PHE A 177 1.49 -13.19 5.76
C PHE A 177 0.46 -13.60 4.70
N PHE A 178 -0.52 -14.41 5.08
CA PHE A 178 -1.70 -14.67 4.25
C PHE A 178 -2.77 -13.63 4.53
N ARG A 179 -3.28 -12.99 3.47
CA ARG A 179 -4.52 -12.20 3.51
C ARG A 179 -5.66 -13.07 3.01
N CYS A 180 -6.72 -13.20 3.80
CA CYS A 180 -7.92 -13.89 3.36
C CYS A 180 -8.66 -13.06 2.33
N ILE A 181 -9.09 -13.69 1.25
CA ILE A 181 -9.89 -13.02 0.20
C ILE A 181 -11.31 -12.80 0.70
N ASP A 182 -11.89 -13.76 1.44
CA ASP A 182 -13.29 -13.69 1.89
C ASP A 182 -13.53 -12.67 3.01
N CYS A 183 -12.70 -12.70 4.05
CA CYS A 183 -12.91 -11.85 5.23
C CYS A 183 -11.89 -10.71 5.35
N THR A 184 -10.98 -10.58 4.39
CA THR A 184 -9.85 -9.62 4.36
C THR A 184 -8.85 -9.74 5.52
N GLY A 185 -9.06 -10.67 6.45
CA GLY A 185 -8.27 -10.84 7.66
C GLY A 185 -6.88 -11.43 7.41
N ASN A 186 -5.90 -10.96 8.18
CA ASN A 186 -4.52 -11.42 8.09
C ASN A 186 -4.29 -12.67 8.95
N THR A 187 -3.60 -13.67 8.38
CA THR A 187 -3.17 -14.92 9.01
C THR A 187 -1.65 -15.05 8.86
N PRO A 188 -0.88 -15.19 9.95
CA PRO A 188 0.57 -15.39 9.87
C PRO A 188 0.92 -16.63 9.04
N ILE A 189 2.03 -16.58 8.29
CA ILE A 189 2.60 -17.78 7.66
C ILE A 189 3.50 -18.44 8.70
N ASP A 190 3.25 -19.72 8.98
CA ASP A 190 4.18 -20.51 9.79
C ASP A 190 5.48 -20.73 9.00
N VAL A 191 6.58 -20.27 9.59
CA VAL A 191 7.94 -20.37 9.02
C VAL A 191 8.76 -21.46 9.72
N THR A 192 8.16 -22.26 10.57
CA THR A 192 8.84 -23.37 11.26
C THR A 192 9.19 -24.45 10.25
N CYS A 193 10.47 -24.81 10.18
CA CYS A 193 10.95 -25.86 9.28
C CYS A 193 10.39 -27.22 9.72
N PRO A 194 9.68 -27.96 8.84
CA PRO A 194 9.11 -29.26 9.22
C PRO A 194 10.16 -30.35 9.44
N LYS A 195 11.40 -30.17 8.93
CA LYS A 195 12.48 -31.15 9.08
C LYS A 195 13.26 -31.03 10.39
N CYS A 196 13.49 -29.81 10.86
CA CYS A 196 14.39 -29.58 12.00
C CYS A 196 13.79 -28.68 13.09
N GLY A 197 12.54 -28.21 12.94
CA GLY A 197 11.86 -27.35 13.92
C GLY A 197 12.39 -25.92 14.02
N GLU A 198 13.50 -25.61 13.35
CA GLU A 198 14.09 -24.26 13.36
C GLU A 198 13.31 -23.27 12.50
N LYS A 199 13.52 -21.98 12.78
CA LYS A 199 12.93 -20.91 11.99
C LYS A 199 13.51 -20.88 10.57
N GLY A 200 12.65 -21.08 9.57
CA GLY A 200 12.93 -20.89 8.16
C GLY A 200 12.64 -19.47 7.67
N ARG A 201 12.84 -19.25 6.38
CA ARG A 201 12.62 -18.00 5.65
C ARG A 201 11.66 -18.24 4.49
N ILE A 202 10.83 -17.24 4.19
CA ILE A 202 10.01 -17.26 2.97
C ILE A 202 10.78 -16.62 1.82
N ARG A 203 10.91 -17.34 0.70
CA ARG A 203 11.39 -16.82 -0.59
C ARG A 203 10.22 -16.76 -1.58
N LYS A 204 10.13 -15.67 -2.33
CA LYS A 204 9.14 -15.49 -3.40
C LYS A 204 9.80 -15.63 -4.76
N ASP A 205 9.15 -16.33 -5.68
CA ASP A 205 9.54 -16.42 -7.09
C ASP A 205 8.27 -16.38 -7.97
N GLY A 206 8.04 -15.25 -8.62
CA GLY A 206 6.78 -14.95 -9.31
C GLY A 206 5.59 -15.04 -8.36
N LEU A 207 4.67 -15.97 -8.64
CA LEU A 207 3.49 -16.26 -7.81
C LEU A 207 3.75 -17.32 -6.74
N LYS A 208 4.90 -18.00 -6.80
CA LYS A 208 5.24 -19.11 -5.90
C LYS A 208 5.98 -18.60 -4.66
N PHE A 209 5.61 -19.15 -3.51
CA PHE A 209 6.23 -18.87 -2.22
C PHE A 209 6.83 -20.16 -1.68
N TYR A 210 8.08 -20.08 -1.28
CA TYR A 210 8.89 -21.19 -0.79
C TYR A 210 9.21 -20.98 0.68
N LEU A 211 9.13 -22.05 1.48
CA LEU A 211 9.74 -22.09 2.81
C LEU A 211 11.13 -22.71 2.67
N GLU A 212 12.14 -21.96 3.06
CA GLU A 212 13.54 -22.37 2.97
C GLU A 212 14.16 -22.41 4.37
N CYS A 213 14.93 -23.46 4.63
CA CYS A 213 15.66 -23.62 5.88
C CYS A 213 17.13 -23.85 5.57
N GLU A 214 17.99 -22.95 6.04
CA GLU A 214 19.43 -23.01 5.82
C GLU A 214 20.06 -24.23 6.53
N ARG A 215 19.58 -24.57 7.74
CA ARG A 215 20.13 -25.67 8.54
C ARG A 215 19.93 -27.05 7.91
N SER A 216 18.74 -27.31 7.38
CA SER A 216 18.37 -28.62 6.80
C SER A 216 18.39 -28.64 5.28
N GLN A 217 18.78 -27.51 4.66
CA GLN A 217 18.69 -27.26 3.22
C GLN A 217 17.29 -27.58 2.64
N PHE A 218 16.26 -27.48 3.47
CA PHE A 218 14.88 -27.71 3.06
C PHE A 218 14.41 -26.54 2.20
N SER A 219 13.83 -26.81 1.03
CA SER A 219 13.12 -25.82 0.22
C SER A 219 11.90 -26.48 -0.39
N ALA A 220 10.72 -25.94 -0.10
CA ALA A 220 9.45 -26.44 -0.64
C ALA A 220 8.49 -25.30 -0.94
N VAL A 221 7.72 -25.43 -2.02
CA VAL A 221 6.62 -24.50 -2.31
C VAL A 221 5.56 -24.68 -1.24
N ILE A 222 5.22 -23.58 -0.58
CA ILE A 222 4.19 -23.53 0.44
C ILE A 222 2.91 -22.85 -0.07
N HIS A 223 2.97 -21.99 -1.07
CA HIS A 223 1.78 -21.34 -1.60
C HIS A 223 2.03 -20.80 -3.02
N ILE A 224 0.97 -20.73 -3.81
CA ILE A 224 0.99 -20.06 -5.11
C ILE A 224 -0.18 -19.08 -5.11
N ASN A 225 0.11 -17.79 -5.28
CA ASN A 225 -0.94 -16.79 -5.39
C ASN A 225 -1.68 -16.97 -6.71
N THR A 226 -3.00 -16.83 -6.66
CA THR A 226 -3.79 -16.61 -7.87
C THR A 226 -3.42 -15.24 -8.48
N PRO A 227 -3.21 -15.15 -9.80
CA PRO A 227 -3.04 -13.88 -10.50
C PRO A 227 -4.16 -12.88 -10.17
N LEU A 228 -3.83 -11.58 -10.05
CA LEU A 228 -4.79 -10.54 -9.66
C LEU A 228 -5.96 -10.40 -10.65
N ASP A 229 -5.70 -10.59 -11.94
CA ASP A 229 -6.70 -10.59 -13.03
C ASP A 229 -7.76 -11.70 -12.90
N ARG A 230 -7.51 -12.72 -12.09
CA ARG A 230 -8.44 -13.84 -11.84
C ARG A 230 -9.10 -13.80 -10.46
N LEU A 231 -8.83 -12.77 -9.66
CA LEU A 231 -9.42 -12.59 -8.33
C LEU A 231 -10.70 -11.73 -8.37
N GLU A 232 -11.01 -11.09 -9.50
CA GLU A 232 -12.18 -10.22 -9.71
C GLU A 232 -13.38 -10.92 -10.38
N GLY A 233 -13.38 -12.27 -10.44
CA GLY A 233 -14.46 -13.10 -11.00
C GLY A 233 -15.41 -13.67 -9.96
#